data_AF-A0A939WVN9-F1
#
_entry.id   AF-A0A939WVN9-F1
#
_cell.length_a   1.000
_cell.length_b   1.000
_cell.length_c   1.000
_cell.angle_alpha   90.00
_cell.angle_beta   90.00
_cell.angle_gamma   90.00
#
_symmetry.space_group_name_H-M   'P 1'
#
loop_
_entity.id
_entity.type
_entity.pdbx_description
1 polymer ?
#
loop_
_entity_poly.entity_id
_entity_poly.type
_entity_poly.pdbx_seq_one_letter_code
_entity_poly.pdbx_strand_id
1 'polypeptide(L)'
;MKRIQYIRLSLSALLFLCVDPMAATELSDSIDTYQNQIVSTEVFVQGRDVLTSNNVTVTPTGDLIMTAPIRIEIAGPFEVQLGGVLKLNSGQQWPIVYDYDSSGNIIARHKN
;
A
#
# COMPACT_ATOMS: atom_id res chain seq x y z
N MET A 1 -37.86 -21.80 -56.76
CA MET A 1 -38.93 -21.83 -55.73
C MET A 1 -39.04 -23.23 -55.14
N LYS A 2 -38.60 -23.43 -53.89
CA LYS A 2 -39.09 -24.46 -52.96
C LYS A 2 -38.52 -24.14 -51.57
N ARG A 3 -39.43 -23.72 -50.69
CA ARG A 3 -39.18 -23.35 -49.29
C ARG A 3 -38.94 -24.62 -48.48
N ILE A 4 -37.91 -24.64 -47.65
CA ILE A 4 -37.82 -25.60 -46.53
C ILE A 4 -37.90 -24.77 -45.25
N GLN A 5 -38.94 -25.09 -44.50
CA GLN A 5 -39.45 -24.41 -43.33
C GLN A 5 -39.19 -25.36 -42.17
N TYR A 6 -38.34 -24.98 -41.22
CA TYR A 6 -38.28 -25.63 -39.92
C TYR A 6 -38.65 -24.61 -38.84
N ILE A 7 -39.75 -24.91 -38.15
CA ILE A 7 -40.35 -24.13 -37.08
C ILE A 7 -39.88 -24.73 -35.74
N ARG A 8 -39.29 -23.83 -34.93
CA ARG A 8 -39.35 -23.64 -33.46
C ARG A 8 -39.25 -24.83 -32.52
N LEU A 9 -38.30 -24.74 -31.58
CA LEU A 9 -38.59 -24.89 -30.15
C LEU A 9 -37.80 -23.84 -29.36
N SER A 10 -38.53 -23.03 -28.59
CA SER A 10 -38.02 -22.06 -27.62
C SER A 10 -37.64 -22.76 -26.31
N LEU A 11 -36.58 -22.31 -25.62
CA LEU A 11 -36.62 -22.25 -24.15
C LEU A 11 -35.60 -21.25 -23.60
N SER A 12 -36.17 -20.16 -23.08
CA SER A 12 -35.79 -19.41 -21.88
C SER A 12 -34.40 -18.76 -21.76
N ALA A 13 -34.47 -17.45 -21.58
CA ALA A 13 -33.39 -16.55 -21.20
C ALA A 13 -32.70 -16.96 -19.90
N LEU A 14 -31.37 -16.82 -19.87
CA LEU A 14 -30.66 -16.44 -18.65
C LEU A 14 -29.65 -15.35 -19.01
N LEU A 15 -30.02 -14.15 -18.60
CA LEU A 15 -29.18 -12.96 -18.63
C LEU A 15 -28.20 -13.13 -17.46
N PHE A 16 -27.01 -13.67 -17.72
CA PHE A 16 -25.89 -13.53 -16.80
C PHE A 16 -24.95 -12.49 -17.41
N LEU A 17 -25.01 -11.30 -16.83
CA LEU A 17 -23.96 -10.30 -16.88
C LEU A 17 -22.65 -11.03 -16.56
N CYS A 18 -21.76 -11.23 -17.54
CA CYS A 18 -20.36 -11.39 -17.19
C CYS A 18 -19.92 -10.00 -16.76
N VAL A 19 -20.08 -9.76 -15.47
CA VAL A 19 -19.60 -8.58 -14.77
C VAL A 19 -18.09 -8.59 -14.96
N ASP A 20 -17.55 -7.74 -15.81
CA ASP A 20 -16.16 -7.31 -15.64
C ASP A 20 -16.16 -6.43 -14.39
N PRO A 21 -15.54 -6.91 -13.29
CA PRO A 21 -14.55 -6.04 -12.68
C PRO A 21 -13.51 -6.87 -11.94
N MET A 22 -12.38 -7.10 -12.56
CA MET A 22 -11.17 -6.96 -11.75
C MET A 22 -10.11 -6.36 -12.63
N ALA A 23 -10.07 -5.03 -12.59
CA ALA A 23 -8.82 -4.31 -12.71
C ALA A 23 -7.86 -4.85 -11.64
N ALA A 24 -7.24 -5.99 -11.89
CA ALA A 24 -5.88 -6.18 -11.43
C ALA A 24 -5.03 -5.39 -12.43
N THR A 25 -5.08 -4.06 -12.30
CA THR A 25 -3.91 -3.27 -12.63
C THR A 25 -2.82 -3.91 -11.80
N GLU A 26 -1.95 -4.68 -12.43
CA GLU A 26 -0.73 -5.15 -11.79
C GLU A 26 -0.10 -3.91 -11.16
N LEU A 27 -0.08 -3.86 -9.83
CA LEU A 27 0.60 -2.82 -9.06
C LEU A 27 2.09 -2.96 -9.37
N SER A 28 2.53 -2.46 -10.53
CA SER A 28 3.87 -2.69 -11.07
C SER A 28 4.99 -2.21 -10.16
N ASP A 29 4.67 -1.39 -9.15
CA ASP A 29 5.65 -0.73 -8.29
C ASP A 29 5.50 -1.09 -6.81
N SER A 30 4.70 -2.11 -6.49
CA SER A 30 4.56 -2.56 -5.10
C SER A 30 5.78 -3.37 -4.65
N ILE A 31 6.44 -2.93 -3.58
CA ILE A 31 7.70 -3.51 -3.07
C ILE A 31 7.50 -4.17 -1.71
N ASP A 32 8.29 -5.18 -1.39
CA ASP A 32 8.27 -5.79 -0.04
C ASP A 32 9.26 -5.11 0.91
N THR A 33 10.26 -4.41 0.37
CA THR A 33 11.37 -3.86 1.16
C THR A 33 11.79 -2.49 0.64
N TYR A 34 11.81 -1.51 1.53
CA TYR A 34 12.30 -0.15 1.31
C TYR A 34 13.53 0.08 2.18
N GLN A 35 14.71 0.20 1.56
CA GLN A 35 15.95 0.21 2.33
C GLN A 35 17.07 1.07 1.75
N ASN A 36 17.96 1.51 2.65
CA ASN A 36 19.14 2.32 2.34
C ASN A 36 18.78 3.63 1.63
N GLN A 37 17.78 4.34 2.15
CA GLN A 37 17.25 5.56 1.52
C GLN A 37 17.47 6.78 2.38
N ILE A 38 17.82 7.88 1.72
CA ILE A 38 17.77 9.22 2.30
C ILE A 38 16.63 9.97 1.60
N VAL A 39 15.55 10.22 2.32
CA VAL A 39 14.36 10.89 1.81
C VAL A 39 14.52 12.38 2.06
N SER A 40 14.84 13.13 1.01
CA SER A 40 15.03 14.59 1.06
C SER A 40 13.91 15.40 0.41
N THR A 41 12.94 14.70 -0.19
CA THR A 41 11.75 15.25 -0.85
C THR A 41 10.54 14.33 -0.56
N GLU A 42 9.39 14.59 -1.17
CA GLU A 42 8.21 13.74 -1.02
C GLU A 42 8.39 12.40 -1.76
N VAL A 43 8.20 11.29 -1.04
CA VAL A 43 8.32 9.92 -1.55
C VAL A 43 7.12 9.09 -1.10
N PHE A 44 6.48 8.43 -2.06
CA PHE A 44 5.38 7.48 -1.83
C PHE A 44 5.87 6.06 -2.07
N VAL A 45 5.70 5.20 -1.07
CA VAL A 45 6.07 3.78 -1.13
C VAL A 45 4.83 2.93 -0.95
N GLN A 46 4.53 2.11 -1.96
CA GLN A 46 3.46 1.12 -1.90
C GLN A 46 4.04 -0.28 -1.62
N GLY A 47 3.60 -0.87 -0.53
CA GLY A 47 3.85 -2.25 -0.13
C GLY A 47 2.83 -3.20 -0.75
N ARG A 48 3.25 -4.45 -1.00
CA ARG A 48 2.34 -5.51 -1.47
C ARG A 48 1.38 -5.99 -0.41
N ASP A 49 1.93 -6.58 0.66
CA ASP A 49 1.17 -7.08 1.81
C ASP A 49 1.83 -6.56 3.08
N VAL A 50 3.10 -6.92 3.23
CA VAL A 50 3.99 -6.44 4.28
C VAL A 50 5.07 -5.58 3.64
N LEU A 51 5.28 -4.37 4.13
CA LEU A 51 6.39 -3.51 3.72
C LEU A 51 7.41 -3.43 4.83
N THR A 52 8.62 -3.90 4.57
CA THR A 52 9.74 -3.82 5.51
C THR A 52 10.60 -2.59 5.19
N SER A 53 10.78 -1.70 6.17
CA SER A 53 11.67 -0.55 6.08
C SER A 53 12.95 -0.79 6.88
N ASN A 54 14.11 -0.52 6.27
CA ASN A 54 15.41 -0.72 6.93
C ASN A 54 16.45 0.31 6.46
N ASN A 55 17.17 0.93 7.39
CA ASN A 55 18.22 1.92 7.11
C ASN A 55 17.68 3.08 6.25
N VAL A 56 16.67 3.77 6.78
CA VAL A 56 16.02 4.91 6.13
C VAL A 56 16.15 6.15 6.99
N THR A 57 16.59 7.25 6.39
CA THR A 57 16.68 8.56 7.03
C THR A 57 15.79 9.54 6.27
N VAL A 58 14.83 10.16 6.94
CA VAL A 58 14.03 11.25 6.39
C VAL A 58 14.65 12.57 6.86
N THR A 59 15.08 13.42 5.92
CA THR A 59 15.70 14.71 6.22
C THR A 59 14.63 15.74 6.63
N PRO A 60 15.01 16.93 7.12
CA PRO A 60 14.06 17.97 7.52
C PRO A 60 13.13 18.48 6.41
N THR A 61 13.45 18.20 5.14
CA THR A 61 12.65 18.58 3.96
C THR A 61 11.96 17.38 3.31
N GLY A 62 12.17 16.18 3.84
CA GLY A 62 11.63 14.94 3.29
C GLY A 62 10.26 14.60 3.87
N ASP A 63 9.39 14.09 2.99
CA ASP A 63 8.09 13.57 3.35
C ASP A 63 8.00 12.12 2.87
N LEU A 64 8.05 11.15 3.78
CA LEU A 64 7.94 9.73 3.45
C LEU A 64 6.53 9.21 3.79
N ILE A 65 5.81 8.76 2.76
CA ILE A 65 4.51 8.10 2.90
C ILE A 65 4.66 6.63 2.53
N MET A 66 4.51 5.73 3.51
CA MET A 66 4.54 4.29 3.30
C MET A 66 3.14 3.71 3.45
N THR A 67 2.71 2.88 2.51
CA THR A 67 1.40 2.23 2.53
C THR A 67 1.55 0.73 2.34
N ALA A 68 0.90 -0.12 3.13
CA ALA A 68 0.89 -1.57 2.92
C ALA A 68 -0.44 -2.21 3.37
N PRO A 69 -1.06 -3.14 2.60
CA PRO A 69 -2.35 -3.71 2.95
C PRO A 69 -2.42 -4.42 4.31
N ILE A 70 -1.38 -5.14 4.73
CA ILE A 70 -1.37 -5.85 6.01
C ILE A 70 -0.67 -5.01 7.08
N ARG A 71 0.65 -4.81 6.95
CA ARG A 71 1.45 -4.10 7.97
C ARG A 71 2.69 -3.44 7.37
N ILE A 72 3.22 -2.46 8.09
CA ILE A 72 4.53 -1.85 7.80
C ILE A 72 5.46 -2.17 8.98
N GLU A 73 6.62 -2.74 8.68
CA GLU A 73 7.58 -3.24 9.65
C GLU A 73 8.88 -2.44 9.54
N ILE A 74 9.31 -1.79 10.63
CA ILE A 74 10.62 -1.13 10.69
C ILE A 74 11.60 -2.14 11.30
N ALA A 75 12.44 -2.75 10.45
CA ALA A 75 13.30 -3.88 10.80
C ALA A 75 14.77 -3.50 10.98
N GLY A 76 15.08 -2.22 11.15
CA GLY A 76 16.44 -1.72 11.37
C GLY A 76 16.48 -0.22 11.63
N PRO A 77 17.66 0.42 11.52
CA PRO A 77 17.82 1.85 11.74
C PRO A 77 16.82 2.66 10.93
N PHE A 78 16.08 3.54 11.60
CA PHE A 78 15.11 4.40 10.96
C PHE A 78 15.09 5.73 11.70
N GLU A 79 15.35 6.82 10.98
CA GLU A 79 15.47 8.15 11.54
C GLU A 79 14.56 9.11 10.79
N VAL A 80 13.85 9.96 11.52
CA VAL A 80 13.14 11.13 10.99
C VAL A 80 13.74 12.34 11.66
N GLN A 81 14.49 13.14 10.90
CA GLN A 81 15.13 14.34 11.42
C GLN A 81 14.08 15.41 11.73
N LEU A 82 14.39 16.28 12.69
CA LEU A 82 13.49 17.36 13.09
C LEU A 82 13.08 18.20 11.87
N GLY A 83 11.78 18.21 11.57
CA GLY A 83 11.20 18.89 10.40
C GLY A 83 10.71 17.94 9.30
N GLY A 84 11.24 16.71 9.23
CA GLY A 84 10.80 15.69 8.29
C GLY A 84 9.49 15.04 8.70
N VAL A 85 8.77 14.46 7.74
CA VAL A 85 7.46 13.83 7.98
C VAL A 85 7.50 12.35 7.60
N LEU A 86 6.95 11.51 8.48
CA LEU A 86 6.69 10.11 8.22
C LEU A 86 5.20 9.83 8.35
N LYS A 87 4.59 9.22 7.34
CA LYS A 87 3.21 8.72 7.37
C LYS A 87 3.20 7.24 7.06
N LEU A 88 2.56 6.45 7.92
CA LEU A 88 2.43 5.00 7.79
C LEU A 88 0.95 4.64 7.64
N ASN A 89 0.57 4.07 6.50
CA ASN A 89 -0.79 3.63 6.22
C ASN A 89 -0.79 2.10 6.11
N SER A 90 -1.47 1.41 7.02
CA SER A 90 -1.61 -0.04 6.90
C SER A 90 -2.99 -0.54 7.24
N GLY A 91 -3.45 -1.59 6.56
CA GLY A 91 -4.81 -2.08 6.68
C GLY A 91 -5.11 -2.86 7.96
N GLN A 92 -4.10 -3.35 8.71
CA GLN A 92 -4.31 -4.08 9.97
C GLN A 92 -3.64 -3.48 11.21
N GLN A 93 -2.90 -2.38 11.12
CA GLN A 93 -2.18 -1.84 12.29
C GLN A 93 -2.96 -0.70 12.94
N TRP A 94 -3.23 -0.82 14.25
CA TRP A 94 -3.49 0.34 15.09
C TRP A 94 -2.32 1.34 14.94
N PRO A 95 -2.58 2.66 14.97
CA PRO A 95 -1.52 3.64 14.84
C PRO A 95 -0.41 3.35 15.85
N ILE A 96 0.81 3.14 15.39
CA ILE A 96 1.96 3.06 16.28
C ILE A 96 2.40 4.48 16.56
N VAL A 97 2.39 4.85 17.84
CA VAL A 97 2.84 6.15 18.32
C VAL A 97 4.27 6.00 18.81
N TYR A 98 5.10 6.96 18.40
CA TYR A 98 6.49 7.10 18.84
C TYR A 98 6.58 8.36 19.70
N ASP A 99 7.07 8.19 20.92
CA ASP A 99 7.42 9.31 21.78
C ASP A 99 8.89 9.65 21.58
N TYR A 100 9.19 10.93 21.44
CA TYR A 100 10.53 11.43 21.21
C TYR A 100 11.00 12.28 22.39
N ASP A 101 12.29 12.21 22.73
CA ASP A 101 12.92 13.20 23.61
C ASP A 101 13.19 14.52 22.89
N SER A 102 13.65 15.52 23.65
CA SER A 102 13.99 16.85 23.10
C SER A 102 15.17 16.85 22.14
N SER A 103 15.93 15.75 22.05
CA SER A 103 17.03 15.56 21.11
C SER A 103 16.59 14.81 19.84
N GLY A 104 15.31 14.42 19.76
CA GLY A 104 14.76 13.66 18.63
C GLY A 104 14.97 12.15 18.72
N ASN A 105 15.44 11.61 19.87
CA ASN A 105 15.59 10.17 20.04
C ASN A 105 14.25 9.53 20.41
N ILE A 106 13.99 8.33 19.90
CA ILE A 106 12.82 7.53 20.27
C ILE A 106 12.99 7.05 21.71
N ILE A 107 12.06 7.43 22.59
CA ILE A 107 12.05 7.02 24.00
C ILE A 107 10.95 6.01 24.33
N ALA A 108 9.90 5.93 23.52
CA ALA A 108 8.89 4.89 23.66
C ALA A 108 8.20 4.58 22.32
N ARG A 109 7.67 3.36 22.24
CA ARG A 109 6.85 2.85 21.14
C ARG A 109 5.62 2.19 21.74
N HIS A 110 4.44 2.67 21.37
CA HIS A 110 3.18 2.10 21.85
C HIS A 110 2.12 2.04 20.75
N LYS A 111 1.10 1.19 20.98
CA LYS A 111 -0.09 1.14 20.13
C LYS A 111 -1.09 2.16 20.66
N ASN A 112 -1.70 2.95 19.77
CA ASN A 112 -2.86 3.80 20.10
C ASN A 112 -4.15 2.98 20.16
#